data_AF-A0A7K9MBL8-F1
#
_entry.id   AF-A0A7K9MBL8-F1
#
_cell.length_a   1.000
_cell.length_b   1.000
_cell.length_c   1.000
_cell.angle_alpha   90.00
_cell.angle_beta   90.00
_cell.angle_gamma   90.00
#
_symmetry.space_group_name_H-M   'P 1'
#
loop_
_entity.id
_entity.type
_entity.pdbx_description
1 polymer ?
#
loop_
_entity_poly.entity_id
_entity_poly.type
_entity_poly.pdbx_seq_one_letter_code
_entity_poly.pdbx_strand_id
1 'polypeptide(L)'
;MAEAAWEATWKLPPALCPLFVFLFFTSVYLTILSLTALSVDRYLGAAFPLQYRRRRRATHAAVAAAGFWVAALAHCSVVYVAQPNG
;
A
#
# COMPACT_ATOMS: atom_id res chain seq x y z
N MET A 1 -9.81 1.31 -26.95
CA MET A 1 -9.33 0.84 -25.63
C MET A 1 -10.42 1.05 -24.59
N ALA A 2 -11.55 0.34 -24.72
CA ALA A 2 -12.62 0.37 -23.73
C ALA A 2 -12.84 -1.08 -23.30
N GLU A 3 -11.87 -1.60 -22.56
CA GLU A 3 -11.85 -2.98 -22.09
C GLU A 3 -12.86 -3.14 -20.93
N ALA A 4 -13.80 -4.09 -21.10
CA ALA A 4 -14.58 -4.79 -20.08
C ALA A 4 -15.16 -3.95 -18.92
N ALA A 5 -16.18 -3.14 -19.22
CA ALA A 5 -17.22 -2.86 -18.23
C ALA A 5 -18.04 -4.15 -18.05
N TRP A 6 -17.59 -5.05 -17.17
CA TRP A 6 -18.45 -6.09 -16.61
C TRP A 6 -19.74 -5.43 -16.12
N GLU A 7 -20.92 -6.04 -16.31
CA GLU A 7 -22.18 -5.59 -15.68
C GLU A 7 -22.04 -5.63 -14.15
N ALA A 8 -21.42 -4.59 -13.63
CA ALA A 8 -20.76 -4.55 -12.34
C ALA A 8 -21.68 -4.15 -11.21
N THR A 9 -22.79 -4.86 -11.04
CA THR A 9 -23.69 -4.51 -9.94
C THR A 9 -23.02 -4.90 -8.63
N TRP A 10 -22.38 -3.93 -7.97
CA TRP A 10 -21.69 -4.12 -6.70
C TRP A 10 -22.70 -4.53 -5.62
N LYS A 11 -22.77 -5.82 -5.32
CA LYS A 11 -23.75 -6.40 -4.36
C LYS A 11 -23.34 -6.25 -2.90
N LEU A 12 -22.11 -5.78 -2.65
CA LEU A 12 -21.63 -5.47 -1.31
C LEU A 12 -22.16 -4.10 -0.85
N PRO A 13 -22.21 -3.85 0.47
CA PRO A 13 -22.52 -2.53 1.02
C PRO A 13 -21.86 -1.40 0.23
N PRO A 14 -22.57 -0.29 0.00
CA PRO A 14 -22.08 0.82 -0.82
C PRO A 14 -20.77 1.43 -0.29
N ALA A 15 -20.49 1.29 1.01
CA ALA A 15 -19.25 1.72 1.65
C ALA A 15 -18.01 0.87 1.25
N LEU A 16 -18.21 -0.38 0.82
CA LEU A 16 -17.11 -1.29 0.46
C LEU A 16 -16.56 -1.03 -0.95
N CYS A 17 -17.34 -0.41 -1.83
CA CYS A 17 -16.87 -0.04 -3.17
C CYS A 17 -15.71 0.99 -3.11
N PRO A 18 -15.87 2.17 -2.47
CA PRO A 18 -14.77 3.12 -2.36
C PRO A 18 -13.62 2.59 -1.48
N LEU A 19 -13.90 1.72 -0.51
CA LEU A 19 -12.88 1.03 0.27
C LEU A 19 -11.94 0.23 -0.62
N PHE A 20 -12.51 -0.66 -1.42
CA PHE A 20 -11.74 -1.62 -2.19
C PHE A 20 -10.82 -0.89 -3.17
N VAL A 21 -11.35 0.16 -3.79
CA VAL A 21 -10.59 1.07 -4.65
C VAL A 21 -9.43 1.72 -3.88
N PHE A 22 -9.69 2.26 -2.68
CA PHE A 22 -8.65 2.88 -1.85
C PHE A 22 -7.54 1.90 -1.45
N LEU A 23 -7.90 0.70 -0.99
CA LEU A 23 -6.93 -0.33 -0.60
C LEU A 23 -6.10 -0.80 -1.78
N PHE A 24 -6.73 -0.99 -2.95
CA PHE A 24 -6.05 -1.41 -4.17
C PHE A 24 -4.98 -0.39 -4.58
N PHE A 25 -5.35 0.89 -4.70
CA PHE A 25 -4.38 1.92 -5.04
C PHE A 25 -3.28 2.07 -3.99
N THR A 26 -3.64 2.09 -2.71
CA THR A 26 -2.66 2.20 -1.62
C THR A 26 -1.65 1.05 -1.65
N SER A 27 -2.11 -0.18 -1.86
CA SER A 27 -1.26 -1.37 -1.98
C SER A 27 -0.31 -1.28 -3.18
N VAL A 28 -0.80 -0.82 -4.34
CA VAL A 28 0.03 -0.59 -5.53
C VAL A 28 1.11 0.46 -5.25
N TYR A 29 0.77 1.59 -4.64
CA TYR A 29 1.74 2.63 -4.29
C TYR A 29 2.79 2.14 -3.29
N LEU A 30 2.38 1.42 -2.24
CA LEU A 30 3.31 0.84 -1.27
C LEU A 30 4.29 -0.14 -1.91
N THR A 31 3.80 -0.95 -2.85
CA THR A 31 4.63 -1.89 -3.61
C THR A 31 5.63 -1.14 -4.47
N ILE A 32 5.19 -0.13 -5.24
CA ILE A 32 6.07 0.67 -6.10
C ILE A 32 7.14 1.37 -5.26
N LEU A 33 6.76 2.05 -4.18
CA LEU A 33 7.70 2.74 -3.31
C LEU A 33 8.72 1.78 -2.68
N SER A 34 8.28 0.59 -2.28
CA SER A 34 9.17 -0.45 -1.75
C SER A 34 10.14 -0.96 -2.81
N LEU A 35 9.68 -1.16 -4.04
CA LEU A 35 10.52 -1.58 -5.17
C LEU A 35 11.52 -0.50 -5.57
N THR A 36 11.09 0.76 -5.61
CA THR A 36 11.98 1.90 -5.88
C THR A 36 13.04 2.02 -4.78
N ALA A 37 12.63 1.90 -3.52
CA ALA A 37 13.56 1.88 -2.39
C ALA A 37 14.59 0.76 -2.55
N LEU A 38 14.16 -0.48 -2.84
CA LEU A 38 15.02 -1.63 -3.09
C LEU A 38 15.98 -1.43 -4.28
N SER A 39 15.51 -0.76 -5.34
CA SER A 39 16.33 -0.46 -6.54
C SER A 39 17.45 0.52 -6.23
N VAL A 40 17.13 1.66 -5.62
CA VAL A 40 18.11 2.67 -5.17
C VAL A 40 19.14 2.05 -4.24
N ASP A 41 18.65 1.14 -3.41
CA ASP A 41 19.40 0.45 -2.42
C ASP A 41 20.41 -0.55 -3.01
N ARG A 42 20.01 -1.33 -4.01
CA ARG A 42 20.93 -2.16 -4.80
C ARG A 42 21.97 -1.30 -5.53
N TYR A 43 21.53 -0.18 -6.10
CA TYR A 43 22.40 0.77 -6.80
C TYR A 43 23.48 1.35 -5.88
N LEU A 44 23.08 1.85 -4.69
CA LEU A 44 24.01 2.39 -3.70
C LEU A 44 24.93 1.31 -3.10
N GLY A 45 24.45 0.07 -2.98
CA GLY A 45 25.30 -1.06 -2.55
C GLY A 45 26.40 -1.41 -3.56
N ALA A 46 26.13 -1.24 -4.86
CA ALA A 46 27.11 -1.44 -5.92
C ALA A 46 28.08 -0.25 -6.04
N ALA A 47 27.60 0.98 -5.87
CA ALA A 47 28.41 2.19 -5.98
C ALA A 47 29.20 2.53 -4.71
N PHE A 48 28.67 2.25 -3.50
CA PHE A 48 29.23 2.67 -2.21
C PHE A 48 29.12 1.57 -1.13
N PRO A 49 30.03 0.57 -1.14
CA PRO A 49 29.90 -0.64 -0.33
C PRO A 49 30.09 -0.47 1.20
N LEU A 50 30.80 0.57 1.67
CA LEU A 50 31.26 0.66 3.07
C LEU A 50 30.30 1.36 4.05
N GLN A 51 29.57 2.39 3.63
CA GLN A 51 28.67 3.17 4.52
C GLN A 51 27.20 2.71 4.46
N TYR A 52 26.84 1.93 3.45
CA TYR A 52 25.43 1.67 3.11
C TYR A 52 24.76 0.54 3.92
N ARG A 53 25.54 -0.42 4.45
CA ARG A 53 24.99 -1.64 5.11
C ARG A 53 24.15 -1.38 6.37
N ARG A 54 24.41 -0.30 7.14
CA ARG A 54 23.75 -0.05 8.44
C ARG A 54 22.43 0.74 8.34
N ARG A 55 22.27 1.60 7.33
CA ARG A 55 21.02 2.38 7.09
C ARG A 55 19.92 1.58 6.37
N ARG A 56 20.35 0.57 5.61
CA ARG A 56 19.57 -0.30 4.72
C ARG A 56 18.37 -1.00 5.37
N ARG A 57 18.58 -1.55 6.57
CA ARG A 57 17.56 -2.35 7.26
C ARG A 57 16.48 -1.46 7.89
N ALA A 58 16.85 -0.25 8.30
CA ALA A 58 15.95 0.69 8.95
C ALA A 58 14.95 1.30 7.97
N THR A 59 15.36 1.63 6.74
CA THR A 59 14.47 2.24 5.73
C THR A 59 13.44 1.24 5.21
N HIS A 60 13.83 0.02 4.87
CA HIS A 60 12.89 -1.02 4.45
C HIS A 60 11.92 -1.39 5.57
N ALA A 61 12.41 -1.54 6.80
CA ALA A 61 11.54 -1.80 7.95
C ALA A 61 10.60 -0.62 8.23
N ALA A 62 11.05 0.63 8.07
CA ALA A 62 10.22 1.81 8.27
C ALA A 62 9.14 1.96 7.19
N VAL A 63 9.45 1.71 5.92
CA VAL A 63 8.46 1.77 4.83
C VAL A 63 7.41 0.67 4.98
N ALA A 64 7.85 -0.56 5.30
CA ALA A 64 6.93 -1.66 5.59
C ALA A 64 6.06 -1.34 6.81
N ALA A 65 6.65 -0.85 7.91
CA ALA A 65 5.91 -0.45 9.10
C ALA A 65 4.92 0.68 8.80
N ALA A 66 5.31 1.71 8.05
CA ALA A 66 4.42 2.80 7.64
C ALA A 66 3.26 2.28 6.79
N GLY A 67 3.51 1.37 5.84
CA GLY A 67 2.47 0.71 5.06
C GLY A 67 1.50 -0.08 5.93
N PHE A 68 2.00 -0.85 6.90
CA PHE A 68 1.16 -1.57 7.86
C PHE A 68 0.32 -0.63 8.74
N TRP A 69 0.90 0.48 9.22
CA TRP A 69 0.17 1.49 9.99
C TRP A 69 -0.96 2.12 9.18
N VAL A 70 -0.70 2.50 7.93
CA VAL A 70 -1.71 3.09 7.04
C VAL A 70 -2.81 2.09 6.73
N ALA A 71 -2.46 0.84 6.42
CA ALA A 71 -3.44 -0.21 6.20
C ALA A 71 -4.29 -0.49 7.45
N ALA A 72 -3.68 -0.51 8.64
CA ALA A 72 -4.38 -0.70 9.90
C ALA A 72 -5.34 0.45 10.21
N LEU A 73 -4.90 1.71 10.03
CA LEU A 73 -5.76 2.89 10.21
C LEU A 73 -6.91 2.90 9.20
N ALA A 74 -6.65 2.54 7.95
CA ALA A 74 -7.68 2.44 6.92
C ALA A 74 -8.69 1.32 7.26
N HIS A 75 -8.21 0.17 7.73
CA HIS A 75 -9.08 -0.91 8.16
C HIS A 75 -9.94 -0.50 9.37
N CYS A 76 -9.36 0.13 10.38
CA CYS A 76 -10.08 0.60 11.56
C CYS A 76 -11.09 1.71 11.25
N SER A 77 -10.72 2.69 10.43
CA SER A 77 -11.64 3.78 10.06
C SER A 77 -12.82 3.25 9.25
N VAL A 78 -12.58 2.26 8.41
CA VAL A 78 -13.61 1.68 7.56
C VAL A 78 -14.53 0.77 8.33
N VAL A 79 -14.03 -0.01 9.28
CA VAL A 79 -14.91 -0.80 10.18
C VAL A 79 -15.86 0.14 10.94
N TYR A 80 -15.39 1.33 11.33
CA TYR A 80 -16.22 2.34 11.99
C TYR A 80 -17.26 2.97 11.05
N VAL A 81 -16.88 3.27 9.79
CA VAL A 81 -17.78 3.87 8.78
C VAL A 81 -18.72 2.84 8.15
N ALA A 82 -18.33 1.57 8.09
CA ALA A 82 -19.10 0.44 7.57
C ALA A 82 -20.08 -0.15 8.60
N GLN A 83 -20.07 0.34 9.84
CA GLN A 83 -21.22 0.26 10.74
C GLN A 83 -22.05 1.56 10.72
N PRO A 84 -22.78 1.91 9.64
CA PRO A 84 -23.95 2.73 9.80
C PRO A 84 -25.15 1.78 10.03
N ASN A 85 -25.53 1.69 11.31
CA ASN A 85 -26.88 1.40 11.80
C ASN A 85 -27.28 -0.09 11.91
N GLY A 86 -27.68 -0.46 13.13
CA GLY A 86 -28.80 -1.38 13.32
C GLY A 86 -30.12 -0.68 13.04
#